data_AF-A0A1Z8KXZ9-F1
#
_entry.id   AF-A0A1Z8KXZ9-F1
#
_cell.length_a   1.000
_cell.length_b   1.000
_cell.length_c   1.000
_cell.angle_alpha   90.00
_cell.angle_beta   90.00
_cell.angle_gamma   90.00
#
_symmetry.space_group_name_H-M   'P 1'
#
loop_
_entity.id
_entity.type
_entity.pdbx_description
1 polymer ?
#
loop_
_entity_poly.entity_id
_entity_poly.type
_entity_poly.pdbx_seq_one_letter_code
_entity_poly.pdbx_strand_id
1 'polypeptide(L)' 'MGDVVNLRQFKKQKDRAEKEKTAEANRRDHGRTKAEKQKTEALRKIEQDRIDGHKLGTDETNSDT' A
#
# COMPACT_ATOMS: atom_id res chain seq x y z
N MET A 1 18.38 16.71 31.17
CA MET A 1 19.00 16.71 29.83
C MET A 1 17.94 16.20 28.86
N GLY A 2 17.34 17.07 28.05
CA GLY A 2 16.27 16.68 27.13
C GLY A 2 16.76 16.75 25.69
N ASP A 3 16.69 15.65 24.96
CA ASP A 3 17.07 15.61 23.55
C ASP A 3 16.04 16.39 22.72
N VAL A 4 16.49 17.49 22.13
CA VAL A 4 15.70 18.28 21.18
C VAL A 4 15.72 17.57 19.83
N VAL A 5 14.68 16.79 19.55
CA VAL A 5 14.51 16.11 18.26
C VAL A 5 13.95 17.07 17.20
N ASN A 6 14.66 17.18 16.07
CA ASN A 6 14.23 18.01 14.95
C ASN A 6 13.16 17.31 14.10
N LEU A 7 11.89 17.64 14.36
CA LEU A 7 10.75 17.08 13.65
C LEU A 7 10.75 17.35 12.13
N ARG A 8 11.36 18.45 11.67
CA ARG A 8 11.45 18.76 10.23
C ARG A 8 12.38 17.77 9.52
N GLN A 9 13.51 17.42 10.14
CA GLN A 9 14.42 16.42 9.58
C GLN A 9 13.78 15.03 9.59
N PHE A 10 13.07 14.68 10.66
CA PHE A 10 12.34 13.41 10.75
C PHE A 10 11.30 13.27 9.64
N LYS A 11 10.44 14.28 9.45
CA LYS A 11 9.44 14.29 8.35
C LYS A 11 10.11 14.12 6.98
N LYS A 12 11.20 14.87 6.73
CA LYS A 12 11.95 14.76 5.47
C LYS A 12 12.54 13.37 5.24
N GLN A 13 13.02 12.71 6.30
CA GLN A 13 13.53 11.34 6.20
C GLN A 13 12.40 10.36 5.88
N LYS A 14 11.24 10.50 6.53
CA LYS A 14 10.05 9.70 6.24
C LYS A 14 9.64 9.86 4.77
N ASP A 15 9.51 11.09 4.27
CA ASP A 15 9.14 11.36 2.88
C ASP A 15 10.13 10.77 1.89
N ARG A 16 11.44 10.80 2.21
CA ARG A 16 12.48 10.20 1.37
C ARG A 16 12.37 8.68 1.35
N ALA A 17 12.13 8.05 2.52
CA ALA A 17 11.97 6.60 2.61
C ALA A 17 10.71 6.13 1.86
N GLU A 18 9.61 6.87 1.93
CA GLU A 18 8.40 6.57 1.15
C GLU A 18 8.67 6.65 -0.37
N LYS A 19 9.37 7.69 -0.82
CA LYS A 19 9.79 7.82 -2.22
C LYS A 19 10.72 6.70 -2.68
N GLU A 20 11.60 6.24 -1.81
CA GLU A 20 12.51 5.14 -2.13
C GLU A 20 11.77 3.81 -2.27
N LYS A 21 10.82 3.52 -1.38
CA LYS A 21 9.94 2.34 -1.46
C LYS A 21 9.12 2.33 -2.75
N THR A 22 8.54 3.46 -3.14
CA THR A 22 7.77 3.56 -4.39
C THR A 22 8.67 3.40 -5.60
N ALA A 23 9.87 4.00 -5.60
CA ALA A 23 10.85 3.80 -6.66
C ALA A 23 11.29 2.34 -6.79
N GLU A 24 11.47 1.64 -5.67
CA GLU A 24 11.83 0.22 -5.64
C GLU A 24 10.73 -0.67 -6.22
N ALA A 25 9.47 -0.42 -5.86
CA ALA A 25 8.31 -1.10 -6.46
C ALA A 25 8.24 -0.85 -7.97
N ASN A 26 8.36 0.41 -8.39
CA ASN A 26 8.35 0.78 -9.81
C ASN A 26 9.51 0.13 -10.58
N ARG A 27 10.71 0.03 -9.99
CA ARG A 27 11.84 -0.68 -10.59
C ARG A 27 11.55 -2.17 -10.81
N ARG A 28 10.88 -2.83 -9.88
CA ARG A 28 10.44 -4.24 -10.01
C ARG A 28 9.33 -4.43 -11.04
N ASP A 29 8.52 -3.40 -11.26
CA ASP A 29 7.39 -3.42 -12.20
C ASP A 29 7.80 -2.98 -13.62
N HIS A 30 8.92 -2.27 -13.74
CA HIS A 30 9.47 -1.82 -15.02
C HIS A 30 9.88 -3.03 -15.88
N GLY A 31 9.58 -2.97 -17.18
CA GLY A 31 9.87 -4.06 -18.12
C GLY A 31 8.80 -5.16 -18.20
N ARG A 32 7.75 -5.13 -17.36
CA ARG A 32 6.63 -6.07 -17.50
C ARG A 32 5.79 -5.78 -18.73
N THR A 33 5.46 -6.83 -19.47
CA THR A 33 4.56 -6.79 -20.62
C THR A 33 3.11 -6.55 -20.19
N LYS A 34 2.26 -6.13 -21.13
CA LYS A 34 0.83 -5.88 -20.86
C LYS A 34 0.10 -7.15 -20.36
N ALA A 35 0.43 -8.31 -20.94
CA ALA A 35 -0.17 -9.59 -20.57
C ALA A 35 0.17 -10.00 -19.12
N GLU A 36 1.41 -9.77 -18.70
CA GLU A 36 1.85 -10.05 -17.31
C GLU A 36 1.14 -9.15 -16.30
N LYS A 37 1.00 -7.85 -16.60
CA LYS A 37 0.24 -6.92 -15.76
C LYS A 37 -1.20 -7.37 -15.60
N GLN A 38 -1.88 -7.69 -16.70
CA GLN A 38 -3.27 -8.16 -16.69
C GLN A 38 -3.44 -9.45 -15.89
N LYS A 39 -2.52 -10.42 -16.04
CA LYS A 39 -2.52 -11.64 -15.24
C LYS A 39 -2.42 -11.35 -13.75
N THR A 40 -1.50 -10.46 -13.35
CA THR A 40 -1.35 -10.09 -11.93
C THR A 40 -2.57 -9.34 -11.38
N GLU A 41 -3.20 -8.47 -12.17
CA GLU A 41 -4.43 -7.78 -11.78
C GLU A 41 -5.60 -8.74 -11.62
N ALA A 42 -5.78 -9.69 -12.54
CA ALA A 42 -6.81 -10.71 -12.45
C ALA A 42 -6.65 -11.58 -11.21
N LEU A 43 -5.41 -11.99 -10.89
CA LEU A 43 -5.12 -12.75 -9.68
C LEU A 43 -5.41 -11.95 -8.41
N ARG A 44 -5.01 -10.67 -8.37
CA ARG A 44 -5.32 -9.77 -7.24
C ARG A 44 -6.82 -9.61 -7.05
N LYS A 45 -7.58 -9.46 -8.13
CA LYS A 45 -9.04 -9.33 -8.08
C LYS A 45 -9.68 -10.58 -7.50
N ILE A 46 -9.31 -11.77 -7.98
CA ILE A 46 -9.85 -13.04 -7.45
C ILE A 46 -9.53 -13.19 -5.96
N GLU A 47 -8.30 -12.84 -5.55
CA GLU A 47 -7.92 -12.92 -4.14
C GLU A 47 -8.68 -11.90 -3.29
N GLN A 48 -8.91 -10.70 -3.80
CA GLN A 48 -9.70 -9.69 -3.12
C GLN A 48 -11.16 -10.11 -2.99
N ASP A 49 -11.79 -10.59 -4.07
CA ASP A 49 -13.15 -11.13 -4.06
C ASP A 49 -13.27 -12.33 -3.07
N ARG A 50 -12.23 -13.18 -2.99
CA ARG A 50 -12.14 -14.27 -2.01
C ARG A 50 -12.10 -13.72 -0.58
N ILE A 51 -11.20 -12.78 -0.30
CA ILE A 51 -11.06 -12.17 1.03
C ILE A 51 -12.37 -11.49 1.44
N ASP A 52 -12.98 -10.74 0.53
CA ASP A 52 -14.23 -10.02 0.77
C ASP A 52 -15.39 -11.00 1.03
N GLY A 53 -15.46 -12.13 0.30
CA GLY A 53 -16.42 -13.20 0.57
C GLY A 53 -16.20 -13.94 1.90
N HIS A 54 -15.02 -13.82 2.52
CA HIS A 54 -14.70 -14.38 3.83
C HIS A 54 -14.79 -13.37 4.98
N LYS A 55 -15.09 -12.09 4.71
CA LYS A 55 -15.32 -11.11 5.77
C LYS A 55 -16.66 -11.39 6.45
N LEU A 56 -16.60 -11.89 7.69
CA LEU A 56 -17.76 -11.92 8.58
C LEU A 56 -17.88 -10.56 9.29
N GLY A 57 -18.93 -9.80 8.96
CA GLY A 57 -19.55 -8.84 9.88
C GLY A 57 -18.79 -7.54 10.23
N THR A 58 -18.17 -6.87 9.26
CA THR A 58 -17.69 -5.47 9.47
C THR A 58 -18.40 -4.42 8.62
N ASP A 59 -19.49 -4.77 7.91
CA ASP A 59 -20.36 -3.79 7.25
C ASP A 59 -21.44 -3.20 8.18
N GLU A 60 -21.58 -3.72 9.41
CA GLU A 60 -22.61 -3.31 10.39
C GLU A 60 -22.06 -2.52 11.59
N THR A 61 -20.97 -1.74 11.43
CA THR A 61 -20.51 -0.83 12.50
C THR A 61 -19.97 0.51 12.00
N ASN A 62 -20.60 1.15 11.02
CA ASN A 62 -20.37 2.58 10.73
C ASN A 62 -21.56 3.24 9.97
N SER A 63 -22.78 2.95 10.40
CA SER A 63 -23.95 3.75 10.05
C SER A 63 -24.76 4.07 11.32
N ASP A 64 -24.20 4.84 12.24
CA ASP A 64 -25.03 5.68 13.07
C ASP A 64 -24.25 6.91 13.55
N THR A 65 -24.90 8.05 13.33
CA THR A 65 -24.81 9.38 13.94
C THR A 65 -23.68 9.67 14.94
#